data_AF-A0AAE1KNP8-F1
#
_entry.id   AF-A0AAE1KNP8-F1
#
_cell.length_a   1.000
_cell.length_b   1.000
_cell.length_c   1.000
_cell.angle_alpha   90.00
_cell.angle_beta   90.00
_cell.angle_gamma   90.00
#
_symmetry.space_group_name_H-M   'P 1'
#
loop_
_entity.id
_entity.type
_entity.pdbx_description
1 polymer ?
#
loop_
_entity_poly.entity_id
_entity_poly.type
_entity_poly.pdbx_seq_one_letter_code
_entity_poly.pdbx_strand_id
1 'polypeptide(L)'
;MPLRVKQGAYRRWTRDRCRAKWDEFIDCQRMANGVYAEAEQQFKNGARDVLLNARSPHKWWSTLKSAVFGSDSSLPRLVGDGGSLVYEPGGKAALLAAHFDSK
;
A
#
# COMPACT_ATOMS: atom_id res chain seq x y z
N MET A 1 4.25 0.85 16.74
CA MET A 1 4.46 -0.55 17.21
C MET A 1 3.18 -1.43 17.32
N PRO A 2 2.09 -1.32 16.52
CA PRO A 2 0.87 -2.15 16.74
C PRO A 2 0.92 -3.56 16.13
N LEU A 3 1.57 -3.71 14.97
CA LEU A 3 1.64 -4.97 14.20
C LEU A 3 2.27 -6.13 14.98
N ARG A 4 3.39 -5.87 15.66
CA ARG A 4 4.11 -6.88 16.46
C ARG A 4 3.29 -7.37 17.65
N VAL A 5 2.47 -6.48 18.24
CA VAL A 5 1.61 -6.80 19.37
C VAL A 5 0.43 -7.67 18.93
N LYS A 6 -0.25 -7.32 17.82
CA LYS A 6 -1.33 -8.13 17.23
C LYS A 6 -0.86 -9.54 16.85
N GLN A 7 0.30 -9.65 16.19
CA GLN A 7 0.87 -10.96 15.82
C GLN A 7 1.25 -11.80 17.05
N GLY A 8 1.75 -11.16 18.11
CA GLY A 8 2.02 -11.82 19.38
C GLY A 8 0.75 -12.34 20.05
N ALA A 9 -0.32 -11.54 20.09
CA ALA A 9 -1.61 -11.93 20.66
C ALA A 9 -2.26 -13.08 19.86
N TYR A 10 -2.18 -13.03 18.53
CA TYR A 10 -2.63 -14.13 17.66
C TYR A 10 -1.91 -15.43 18.00
N ARG A 11 -0.57 -15.42 18.08
CA ARG A 11 0.21 -16.62 18.42
C ARG A 11 -0.14 -17.18 19.80
N ARG A 12 -0.39 -16.32 20.79
CA ARG A 12 -0.85 -16.75 22.14
C ARG A 12 -2.22 -17.41 22.07
N TRP A 13 -3.17 -16.83 21.35
CA TRP A 13 -4.48 -17.46 21.14
C TRP A 13 -4.35 -18.79 20.39
N THR A 14 -3.56 -18.86 19.32
CA THR A 14 -3.39 -20.10 18.55
C THR A 14 -2.84 -21.25 19.41
N ARG A 15 -1.96 -20.93 20.36
CA ARG A 15 -1.36 -21.89 21.30
C ARG A 15 -2.34 -22.33 22.40
N ASP A 16 -2.98 -21.36 23.07
CA ASP A 16 -3.73 -21.62 24.31
C ASP A 16 -5.24 -21.86 24.03
N ARG A 17 -5.74 -21.45 22.85
CA ARG A 17 -7.11 -21.59 22.33
C ARG A 17 -8.24 -21.26 23.31
N CYS A 18 -8.00 -20.36 24.26
CA CYS A 18 -9.01 -19.96 25.24
C CYS A 18 -9.64 -18.60 24.90
N ARG A 19 -10.85 -18.37 25.44
CA ARG A 19 -11.66 -17.19 25.16
C ARG A 19 -10.97 -15.89 25.56
N ALA A 20 -10.34 -15.85 26.73
CA ALA A 20 -9.62 -14.67 27.20
C ALA A 20 -8.50 -14.22 26.23
N LYS A 21 -7.79 -15.17 25.61
CA LYS A 21 -6.74 -14.86 24.61
C LYS A 21 -7.29 -14.46 23.26
N TRP A 22 -8.49 -14.94 22.91
CA TRP A 22 -9.21 -14.45 21.75
C TRP A 22 -9.62 -12.99 21.91
N ASP A 23 -10.20 -12.64 23.04
CA ASP A 23 -10.63 -11.27 23.33
C ASP A 23 -9.42 -10.31 23.33
N GLU A 24 -8.29 -10.71 23.91
CA GLU A 24 -7.01 -9.98 23.86
C GLU A 24 -6.52 -9.73 22.41
N PHE A 25 -6.66 -10.73 21.53
CA PHE A 25 -6.32 -10.60 20.11
C PHE A 25 -7.26 -9.63 19.38
N ILE A 26 -8.57 -9.70 19.63
CA ILE A 26 -9.57 -8.81 19.02
C ILE A 26 -9.32 -7.35 19.40
N ASP A 27 -8.98 -7.08 20.67
CA ASP A 27 -8.64 -5.73 21.11
C ASP A 27 -7.36 -5.21 20.43
N CYS A 28 -6.33 -6.06 20.33
CA CYS A 28 -5.11 -5.73 19.57
C CYS A 28 -5.40 -5.49 18.08
N GLN A 29 -6.32 -6.25 17.49
CA GLN A 29 -6.74 -6.07 16.10
C GLN A 29 -7.49 -4.75 15.90
N ARG A 30 -8.42 -4.39 16.79
CA ARG A 30 -9.14 -3.10 16.76
C ARG A 30 -8.18 -1.93 16.85
N MET A 31 -7.22 -1.97 17.79
CA MET A 31 -6.19 -0.94 17.92
C MET A 31 -5.35 -0.81 16.65
N ALA A 32 -4.92 -1.94 16.07
CA ALA A 32 -4.15 -1.92 14.83
C ALA A 32 -4.97 -1.32 13.67
N ASN A 33 -6.23 -1.71 13.53
CA ASN A 33 -7.13 -1.16 12.52
C ASN A 33 -7.38 0.34 12.70
N GLY A 34 -7.44 0.83 13.95
CA GLY A 34 -7.57 2.26 14.26
C GLY A 34 -6.39 3.07 13.71
N VAL A 35 -5.16 2.59 13.89
CA VAL A 35 -3.95 3.24 13.33
C VAL A 35 -3.97 3.27 11.80
N TYR A 36 -4.44 2.19 11.15
CA TYR A 36 -4.58 2.16 9.70
C TYR A 36 -5.65 3.14 9.21
N ALA A 37 -6.80 3.20 9.87
CA ALA A 37 -7.87 4.12 9.52
C ALA A 37 -7.43 5.59 9.65
N GLU A 38 -6.68 5.92 10.71
CA GLU A 38 -6.11 7.26 10.90
C GLU A 38 -5.11 7.61 9.79
N ALA A 39 -4.18 6.70 9.47
CA ALA A 39 -3.21 6.90 8.40
C ALA A 39 -3.90 7.04 7.03
N GLU A 40 -4.94 6.25 6.77
CA GLU A 40 -5.75 6.35 5.54
C GLU A 40 -6.45 7.72 5.47
N GLN A 41 -7.02 8.21 6.57
CA GLN A 41 -7.65 9.52 6.61
C GLN A 41 -6.65 10.65 6.39
N GLN A 42 -5.47 10.58 7.00
CA GLN A 42 -4.40 11.55 6.79
C GLN A 42 -3.94 11.57 5.33
N PHE A 43 -3.77 10.39 4.72
CA PHE A 43 -3.43 10.27 3.30
C PHE A 43 -4.50 10.88 2.41
N LYS A 44 -5.79 10.57 2.64
CA LYS A 44 -6.90 11.15 1.87
C LYS A 44 -6.96 12.67 1.99
N ASN A 45 -6.76 13.20 3.20
CA ASN A 45 -6.75 14.65 3.44
C ASN A 45 -5.57 15.30 2.69
N GLY A 46 -4.36 14.75 2.80
CA GLY A 46 -3.19 15.26 2.08
C GLY A 46 -3.36 15.22 0.56
N ALA A 47 -3.89 14.12 0.02
CA ALA A 47 -4.20 14.02 -1.41
C ALA A 47 -5.23 15.07 -1.84
N ARG A 48 -6.28 15.30 -1.04
CA ARG A 48 -7.29 16.33 -1.31
C ARG A 48 -6.69 17.73 -1.33
N ASP A 49 -5.86 18.08 -0.37
CA ASP A 49 -5.21 19.40 -0.29
C ASP A 49 -4.29 19.65 -1.48
N VAL A 50 -3.52 18.63 -1.86
CA VAL A 50 -2.63 18.67 -3.01
C VAL A 50 -3.41 18.85 -4.33
N LEU A 51 -4.58 18.21 -4.46
CA LEU A 51 -5.45 18.33 -5.64
C LEU A 51 -6.20 19.67 -5.70
N LEU A 52 -6.65 20.21 -4.57
CA LEU A 52 -7.33 21.51 -4.50
C LEU A 52 -6.43 22.66 -5.00
N ASN A 53 -5.12 22.53 -4.87
CA ASN A 53 -4.14 23.53 -5.31
C ASN A 53 -3.76 23.40 -6.80
N ALA A 54 -4.21 22.36 -7.51
CA ALA A 54 -3.90 22.15 -8.92
C ALA A 54 -4.91 22.88 -9.84
N ARG A 55 -4.65 24.14 -10.15
CA ARG A 55 -5.53 25.02 -10.96
C ARG A 55 -5.60 24.70 -12.46
N SER A 56 -4.69 23.87 -12.99
CA SER A 56 -4.68 23.47 -14.40
C SER A 56 -5.12 22.01 -14.53
N PRO A 57 -6.00 21.63 -15.48
CA PRO A 57 -6.45 20.25 -15.66
C PRO A 57 -5.31 19.25 -15.89
N HIS A 58 -4.31 19.62 -16.70
CA HIS A 58 -3.12 18.79 -16.92
C HIS A 58 -2.29 18.63 -15.64
N LYS A 59 -2.13 19.71 -14.87
CA LYS A 59 -1.43 19.69 -13.59
C LYS A 59 -2.21 18.88 -12.55
N TRP A 60 -3.54 18.94 -12.55
CA TRP A 60 -4.42 18.16 -11.67
C TRP A 60 -4.25 16.67 -11.91
N TRP A 61 -4.29 16.22 -13.17
CA TRP A 61 -4.11 14.81 -13.50
C TRP A 61 -2.71 14.28 -13.15
N SER A 62 -1.66 15.09 -13.39
CA SER A 62 -0.29 14.75 -13.00
C SER A 62 -0.14 14.64 -11.48
N THR A 63 -0.72 15.60 -10.77
CA THR A 63 -0.70 15.69 -9.30
C THR A 63 -1.47 14.53 -8.66
N LEU A 64 -2.63 14.15 -9.20
CA LEU A 64 -3.38 12.97 -8.78
C LEU A 64 -2.57 11.69 -8.94
N LYS A 65 -1.97 11.50 -10.13
CA LYS A 65 -1.14 10.33 -10.39
C LYS A 65 0.02 10.24 -9.40
N SER A 66 0.71 11.36 -9.15
CA SER A 66 1.81 11.38 -8.20
C SER A 66 1.37 11.16 -6.75
N ALA A 67 0.19 11.64 -6.34
CA ALA A 67 -0.34 11.41 -4.99
C ALA A 67 -0.76 9.96 -4.76
N VAL A 68 -1.35 9.29 -5.77
CA VAL A 68 -1.84 7.90 -5.68
C VAL A 68 -0.72 6.89 -5.89
N PHE A 69 0.16 7.13 -6.85
CA PHE A 69 1.20 6.20 -7.29
C PHE A 69 2.62 6.63 -6.88
N GLY A 70 2.78 7.70 -6.11
CA GLY A 70 4.10 8.27 -5.84
C GLY A 70 4.71 8.98 -7.06
N SER A 71 5.77 9.74 -6.83
CA SER A 71 6.55 10.43 -7.88
C SER A 71 7.52 9.51 -8.62
N ASP A 72 7.95 8.42 -7.97
CA ASP A 72 8.68 7.32 -8.60
C ASP A 72 7.70 6.22 -8.99
N SER A 73 8.00 5.45 -10.05
CA SER A 73 7.12 4.35 -10.46
C SER A 73 6.76 3.45 -9.27
N SER A 74 5.50 3.53 -8.79
CA SER A 74 4.98 2.72 -7.66
C SER A 74 5.13 1.23 -7.88
N LEU A 75 5.35 0.81 -9.12
CA LEU A 75 5.59 -0.57 -9.44
C LEU A 75 6.89 -1.01 -8.78
N PRO A 76 6.87 -2.09 -7.98
CA PRO A 76 8.08 -2.77 -7.58
C PRO A 76 8.93 -3.10 -8.82
N ARG A 77 10.21 -3.40 -8.60
CA ARG A 77 11.09 -3.85 -9.68
C ARG A 77 10.43 -5.05 -10.38
N LEU A 78 10.31 -4.98 -11.70
CA LEU A 78 9.75 -6.07 -12.50
C LEU A 78 10.89 -6.98 -12.96
N VAL A 79 10.65 -8.28 -13.00
CA VAL A 79 11.59 -9.24 -13.57
C VAL A 79 11.38 -9.26 -15.08
N GLY A 80 12.39 -8.86 -15.83
CA GLY A 80 12.42 -8.94 -17.29
C GLY A 80 13.01 -10.25 -17.80
N ASP A 81 13.13 -10.33 -19.11
CA ASP A 81 13.70 -11.50 -19.78
C ASP A 81 15.12 -11.80 -19.27
N GLY A 82 15.41 -13.08 -19.04
CA GLY A 82 16.67 -13.53 -18.47
C GLY A 82 16.87 -13.22 -16.98
N GLY A 83 15.83 -12.84 -16.24
CA GLY A 83 15.90 -12.65 -14.78
C GLY A 83 16.45 -11.28 -14.35
N SER A 84 16.60 -10.34 -15.28
CA SER A 84 17.03 -8.97 -14.99
C SER A 84 15.96 -8.19 -14.23
N LEU A 85 16.36 -7.32 -13.31
CA LEU A 85 15.43 -6.42 -12.62
C LEU A 85 15.32 -5.11 -13.39
N VAL A 86 14.09 -4.71 -13.74
CA VAL A 86 13.80 -3.48 -14.47
C VAL A 86 13.28 -2.40 -13.51
N TYR A 87 13.99 -1.28 -13.51
CA TYR A 87 13.81 -0.16 -12.58
C TYR A 87 13.05 1.00 -13.24
N GLU A 88 13.40 1.29 -14.48
CA GLU A 88 12.93 2.46 -15.20
C GLU A 88 11.46 2.32 -15.65
N PRO A 89 10.66 3.38 -15.55
CA PRO A 89 9.25 3.37 -15.95
C PRO A 89 9.03 2.89 -17.38
N GLY A 90 9.89 3.31 -18.32
CA GLY A 90 9.80 2.90 -19.72
C GLY A 90 10.04 1.40 -19.93
N GLY A 91 11.03 0.84 -19.22
CA GLY A 91 11.30 -0.60 -19.28
C GLY A 91 10.17 -1.42 -18.66
N LYS A 92 9.57 -0.94 -17.56
CA LYS A 92 8.41 -1.59 -16.93
C LYS A 92 7.19 -1.59 -17.86
N ALA A 93 6.95 -0.49 -18.58
CA ALA A 93 5.86 -0.40 -19.54
C ALA A 93 6.04 -1.39 -20.70
N ALA A 94 7.25 -1.51 -21.24
CA ALA A 94 7.57 -2.46 -22.31
C ALA A 94 7.35 -3.92 -21.88
N LEU A 95 7.78 -4.28 -20.67
CA LEU A 95 7.55 -5.63 -20.11
C LEU A 95 6.07 -5.95 -19.95
N LEU A 96 5.29 -5.00 -19.43
CA LEU A 96 3.85 -5.19 -19.26
C LEU A 96 3.15 -5.33 -20.61
N ALA A 97 3.50 -4.51 -21.60
CA ALA A 97 2.95 -4.60 -22.96
C ALA A 97 3.23 -5.99 -23.57
N ALA A 98 4.48 -6.46 -23.53
CA ALA A 98 4.86 -7.78 -24.05
C ALA A 98 4.12 -8.94 -23.34
N HIS A 99 3.85 -8.82 -22.04
CA HIS A 99 3.06 -9.83 -21.31
C HIS A 99 1.59 -9.83 -21.72
N PHE A 100 1.01 -8.67 -22.04
CA PHE A 100 -0.37 -8.57 -22.52
C PHE A 100 -0.48 -9.09 -23.96
N ASP A 101 0.46 -8.76 -24.84
CA ASP A 101 0.46 -9.20 -26.24
C ASP A 101 0.75 -10.70 -26.42
N SER A 102 1.35 -11.34 -25.42
CA SER A 102 1.61 -12.79 -25.41
C SER A 102 0.45 -13.63 -24.86
N LYS A 103 -0.67 -13.01 -24.46
CA LYS A 103 -1.91 -13.69 -24.04
C LYS A 103 -3.01 -13.57 -25.09
#